data_AF-A0A3M0XVC5-F1
#
_entry.id   AF-A0A3M0XVC5-F1
#
_cell.length_a   1.000
_cell.length_b   1.000
_cell.length_c   1.000
_cell.angle_alpha   90.00
_cell.angle_beta   90.00
_cell.angle_gamma   90.00
#
_symmetry.space_group_name_H-M   'P 1'
#
loop_
_entity.id
_entity.type
_entity.pdbx_description
1 polymer ?
#
loop_
_entity_poly.entity_id
_entity_poly.type
_entity_poly.pdbx_seq_one_letter_code
_entity_poly.pdbx_strand_id
1 'polypeptide(L)'
;RFTPLRPICPEEWTLLDLTIRLIADYGAIGGKTVYKPSDEPSRQRERHHRDYGLVQIPEPTSEDRIHSGTLHRYVRNNSRWRVVDHGNFAWASLENFWCVKGRYIERQNPKKSTFNKVLGRKQDKSVKRKKGMRVTRWSDLLEQRDDEISKWLAGRQQESKKLFSFKNPERTFGFVKPGIVSFAEMRSRLKSVWPSFKDEEFIEGSVVLQQLLGAGLGGTS
;
A
#
# COMPACT_ATOMS: atom_id res chain seq x y z
N ARG A 1 -16.43 -29.85 -28.12
CA ARG A 1 -16.24 -28.57 -28.83
C ARG A 1 -15.21 -27.77 -28.05
N PHE A 2 -14.03 -27.53 -28.62
CA PHE A 2 -12.94 -26.82 -27.94
C PHE A 2 -13.05 -25.32 -28.25
N THR A 3 -13.01 -24.48 -27.22
CA THR A 3 -12.94 -23.02 -27.39
C THR A 3 -11.47 -22.62 -27.30
N PRO A 4 -10.84 -22.15 -28.39
CA PRO A 4 -9.43 -21.77 -28.35
C PRO A 4 -9.23 -20.59 -27.39
N LEU A 5 -8.11 -20.60 -26.67
CA LEU A 5 -7.71 -19.48 -25.83
C LEU A 5 -7.41 -18.29 -26.73
N ARG A 6 -7.96 -17.12 -26.38
CA ARG A 6 -7.64 -15.87 -27.07
C ARG A 6 -6.15 -15.56 -26.84
N PRO A 7 -5.37 -15.26 -27.90
CA PRO A 7 -4.00 -14.81 -27.73
C PRO A 7 -3.97 -13.49 -26.95
N ILE A 8 -2.99 -13.34 -26.06
CA ILE A 8 -2.74 -12.12 -25.32
C ILE A 8 -1.88 -11.21 -26.20
N CYS A 9 -2.38 -10.00 -26.48
CA CYS A 9 -1.69 -9.04 -27.35
C CYS A 9 -0.49 -8.39 -26.63
N PRO A 10 0.50 -7.85 -27.36
CA PRO A 10 1.68 -7.21 -26.76
C PRO A 10 1.35 -6.12 -25.73
N GLU A 11 0.30 -5.31 -25.98
CA GLU A 11 -0.14 -4.27 -25.04
C GLU A 11 -0.68 -4.87 -23.74
N GLU A 12 -1.38 -6.00 -23.82
CA GLU A 12 -1.95 -6.69 -22.64
C GLU A 12 -0.84 -7.35 -21.83
N TRP A 13 0.14 -7.96 -22.49
CA TRP A 13 1.36 -8.45 -21.86
C TRP A 13 2.11 -7.34 -21.14
N THR A 14 2.26 -6.19 -21.79
CA THR A 14 2.92 -5.03 -21.18
C THR A 14 2.14 -4.51 -19.98
N LEU A 15 0.81 -4.40 -20.05
CA LEU A 15 -0.02 -3.99 -18.91
C LEU A 15 0.06 -4.99 -17.74
N LEU A 16 0.08 -6.29 -18.04
CA LEU A 16 0.27 -7.33 -17.03
C LEU A 16 1.64 -7.22 -16.37
N ASP A 17 2.71 -7.09 -17.16
CA ASP A 17 4.08 -6.89 -16.66
C ASP A 17 4.18 -5.67 -15.73
N LEU A 18 3.68 -4.52 -16.19
CA LEU A 18 3.66 -3.28 -15.40
C LEU A 18 2.90 -3.46 -14.08
N THR A 19 1.79 -4.20 -14.10
CA THR A 19 1.01 -4.50 -12.89
C THR A 19 1.79 -5.38 -11.91
N ILE A 20 2.46 -6.43 -12.41
CA ILE A 20 3.26 -7.32 -11.56
C ILE A 20 4.45 -6.57 -10.97
N ARG A 21 5.12 -5.71 -11.74
CA ARG A 21 6.21 -4.86 -11.24
C ARG A 21 5.73 -3.80 -10.24
N LEU A 22 4.57 -3.18 -10.46
CA LEU A 22 3.95 -2.28 -9.47
C LEU A 22 3.77 -3.00 -8.12
N ILE A 23 3.26 -4.22 -8.16
CA ILE A 23 3.07 -5.07 -6.99
C ILE A 23 4.41 -5.42 -6.35
N ALA A 24 5.35 -5.96 -7.12
CA ALA A 24 6.62 -6.46 -6.61
C ALA A 24 7.49 -5.33 -6.03
N ASP A 25 7.54 -4.18 -6.70
CA ASP A 25 8.52 -3.13 -6.41
C ASP A 25 8.00 -2.01 -5.52
N TYR A 26 6.67 -1.82 -5.44
CA TYR A 26 6.09 -0.68 -4.71
C TYR A 26 4.95 -1.08 -3.77
N GLY A 27 4.19 -2.13 -4.10
CA GLY A 27 2.97 -2.51 -3.41
C GLY A 27 3.00 -3.91 -2.79
N ALA A 28 1.81 -4.49 -2.71
CA ALA A 28 1.56 -5.90 -2.42
C ALA A 28 0.18 -6.26 -2.99
N ILE A 29 -0.07 -7.53 -3.28
CA ILE A 29 -1.41 -8.02 -3.62
C ILE A 29 -2.25 -8.06 -2.35
N GLY A 30 -3.32 -7.26 -2.34
CA GLY A 30 -4.23 -7.16 -1.20
C GLY A 30 -5.30 -8.25 -1.19
N GLY A 31 -5.13 -9.25 -0.33
CA GLY A 31 -6.20 -10.01 0.32
C GLY A 31 -6.35 -9.58 1.79
N LYS A 32 -7.25 -10.21 2.55
CA LYS A 32 -7.52 -9.92 3.98
C LYS A 32 -6.29 -10.24 4.86
N THR A 33 -5.24 -9.41 4.83
CA THR A 33 -4.11 -9.53 5.76
C THR A 33 -4.63 -9.14 7.15
N VAL A 34 -4.81 -10.07 8.07
CA VAL A 34 -5.55 -9.74 9.31
C VAL A 34 -4.70 -8.91 10.29
N TYR A 35 -3.38 -9.14 10.33
CA TYR A 35 -2.51 -8.48 11.30
C TYR A 35 -1.34 -7.74 10.67
N LYS A 36 -0.70 -6.91 11.50
CA LYS A 36 0.40 -5.99 11.17
C LYS A 36 1.74 -6.65 11.54
N PRO A 37 2.89 -6.20 10.99
CA PRO A 37 4.19 -6.62 11.49
C PRO A 37 4.34 -6.35 13.00
N SER A 38 5.11 -7.20 13.69
CA SER A 38 5.29 -7.14 15.13
C SER A 38 6.71 -7.54 15.50
N ASP A 39 7.41 -6.64 16.19
CA ASP A 39 8.78 -6.86 16.69
C ASP A 39 8.80 -7.18 18.19
N GLU A 40 7.62 -7.40 18.78
CA GLU A 40 7.51 -7.96 20.12
C GLU A 40 8.18 -9.35 20.19
N PRO A 41 9.13 -9.59 21.12
CA PRO A 41 9.90 -10.83 21.16
C PRO A 41 9.05 -12.10 21.19
N SER A 42 7.91 -12.06 21.89
CA SER A 42 6.98 -13.18 22.03
C SER A 42 6.04 -13.37 20.84
N ARG A 43 5.99 -12.44 19.87
CA ARG A 43 4.99 -12.46 18.79
C ARG A 43 5.57 -12.34 17.39
N GLN A 44 6.83 -11.96 17.24
CA GLN A 44 7.50 -11.82 15.94
C GLN A 44 7.51 -13.11 15.10
N ARG A 45 7.39 -14.30 15.72
CA ARG A 45 7.35 -15.60 15.03
C ARG A 45 5.95 -16.13 14.75
N GLU A 46 4.92 -15.45 15.24
CA GLU A 46 3.53 -15.89 15.11
C GLU A 46 3.08 -15.85 13.65
N ARG A 47 2.42 -16.92 13.19
CA ARG A 47 1.98 -17.06 11.78
C ARG A 47 1.15 -15.88 11.32
N HIS A 48 0.33 -15.35 12.21
CA HIS A 48 -0.57 -14.26 11.90
C HIS A 48 0.14 -12.91 11.71
N HIS A 49 1.39 -12.75 12.17
CA HIS A 49 2.24 -11.57 12.00
C HIS A 49 3.18 -11.64 10.79
N ARG A 50 3.13 -12.71 10.00
CA ARG A 50 3.92 -12.86 8.78
C ARG A 50 3.40 -11.97 7.65
N ASP A 51 4.32 -11.57 6.78
CA ASP A 51 4.02 -10.84 5.56
C ASP A 51 3.44 -11.77 4.49
N TYR A 52 2.30 -11.37 3.91
CA TYR A 52 1.62 -12.09 2.82
C TYR A 52 1.32 -11.13 1.67
N GLY A 53 1.30 -11.64 0.44
CA GLY A 53 0.96 -10.83 -0.75
C GLY A 53 2.14 -10.06 -1.35
N LEU A 54 3.35 -10.26 -0.83
CA LEU A 54 4.58 -9.81 -1.47
C LEU A 54 4.98 -10.83 -2.54
N VAL A 55 5.39 -10.32 -3.69
CA VAL A 55 5.85 -11.11 -4.84
C VAL A 55 7.21 -10.57 -5.25
N GLN A 56 8.12 -11.46 -5.65
CA GLN A 56 9.41 -11.10 -6.21
C GLN A 56 9.46 -11.55 -7.66
N ILE A 57 10.04 -10.73 -8.52
CA ILE A 57 10.31 -11.05 -9.91
C ILE A 57 11.80 -11.45 -9.97
N PRO A 58 12.12 -12.75 -10.12
CA PRO A 58 13.50 -13.23 -10.05
C PRO A 58 14.34 -12.83 -11.27
N GLU A 59 13.70 -12.64 -12.43
CA GLU A 59 14.37 -12.31 -13.69
C GLU A 59 13.61 -11.19 -14.42
N PRO A 60 14.32 -10.30 -15.13
CA PRO A 60 13.67 -9.29 -15.96
C PRO A 60 12.74 -9.96 -16.99
N THR A 61 11.46 -9.63 -16.93
CA THR A 61 10.51 -9.96 -18.00
C THR A 61 10.87 -9.16 -19.25
N SER A 62 10.93 -9.86 -20.39
CA SER A 62 11.12 -9.44 -21.80
C SER A 62 11.28 -7.93 -22.08
N GLU A 63 12.32 -7.61 -22.84
CA GLU A 63 12.75 -6.25 -23.22
C GLU A 63 11.81 -5.51 -24.20
N ASP A 64 10.89 -6.22 -24.87
CA ASP A 64 9.99 -5.65 -25.88
C ASP A 64 8.76 -4.98 -25.25
N ARG A 65 9.00 -3.96 -24.43
CA ARG A 65 7.94 -3.16 -23.84
C ARG A 65 7.35 -2.22 -24.88
N ILE A 66 6.03 -2.29 -25.02
CA ILE A 66 5.31 -1.33 -25.85
C ILE A 66 5.48 0.09 -25.29
N HIS A 67 5.80 1.04 -26.17
CA HIS A 67 5.98 2.43 -25.81
C HIS A 67 4.75 3.01 -25.09
N SER A 68 4.97 3.85 -24.08
CA SER A 68 3.93 4.40 -23.20
C SER A 68 2.78 5.08 -23.95
N GLY A 69 3.09 5.82 -25.03
CA GLY A 69 2.09 6.46 -25.90
C GLY A 69 1.16 5.47 -26.59
N THR A 70 1.66 4.29 -26.98
CA THR A 70 0.88 3.22 -27.59
C THR A 70 -0.03 2.57 -26.54
N LEU A 71 0.48 2.29 -25.34
CA LEU A 71 -0.33 1.79 -24.22
C LEU A 71 -1.45 2.76 -23.85
N HIS A 72 -1.15 4.06 -23.78
CA HIS A 72 -2.13 5.08 -23.44
C HIS A 72 -3.26 5.13 -24.47
N ARG A 73 -2.93 5.07 -25.77
CA ARG A 73 -3.90 4.97 -26.86
C ARG A 73 -4.72 3.68 -26.77
N TYR A 74 -4.06 2.55 -26.47
CA TYR A 74 -4.69 1.25 -26.35
C TYR A 74 -5.73 1.19 -25.21
N VAL A 75 -5.44 1.80 -24.08
CA VAL A 75 -6.36 1.87 -22.94
C VAL A 75 -7.50 2.85 -23.21
N ARG A 76 -7.22 4.04 -23.79
CA ARG A 76 -8.25 5.07 -24.02
C ARG A 76 -9.20 4.77 -25.17
N ASN A 77 -8.68 4.27 -26.30
CA ASN A 77 -9.46 4.19 -27.54
C ASN A 77 -10.15 2.84 -27.72
N ASN A 78 -9.95 1.90 -26.81
CA ASN A 78 -10.52 0.57 -26.94
C ASN A 78 -11.75 0.42 -26.05
N SER A 79 -12.93 0.41 -26.68
CA SER A 79 -14.24 0.30 -26.02
C SER A 79 -14.44 -0.99 -25.23
N ARG A 80 -13.54 -1.98 -25.38
CA ARG A 80 -13.54 -3.20 -24.58
C ARG A 80 -13.20 -2.96 -23.10
N TRP A 81 -12.49 -1.87 -22.79
CA TRP A 81 -12.15 -1.54 -21.42
C TRP A 81 -13.37 -0.97 -20.73
N ARG A 82 -13.68 -1.51 -19.55
CA ARG A 82 -14.78 -1.00 -18.75
C ARG A 82 -14.46 0.42 -18.31
N VAL A 83 -15.38 1.34 -18.57
CA VAL A 83 -15.40 2.61 -17.84
C VAL A 83 -15.78 2.29 -16.41
N VAL A 84 -14.84 2.48 -15.48
CA VAL A 84 -15.04 2.18 -14.07
C VAL A 84 -15.42 3.48 -13.38
N ASP A 85 -16.66 3.57 -12.87
CA ASP A 85 -16.98 4.58 -11.87
C ASP A 85 -16.38 4.12 -10.53
N HIS A 86 -15.34 4.82 -10.10
CA HIS A 86 -14.64 4.51 -8.86
C HIS A 86 -15.40 4.98 -7.61
N GLY A 87 -16.40 5.86 -7.74
CA GLY A 87 -17.23 6.38 -6.64
C GLY A 87 -16.43 6.69 -5.36
N ASN A 88 -16.89 6.12 -4.24
CA ASN A 88 -16.26 6.28 -2.92
C ASN A 88 -14.87 5.60 -2.78
N PHE A 89 -14.40 4.88 -3.80
CA PHE A 89 -13.11 4.21 -3.85
C PHE A 89 -12.10 4.91 -4.76
N ALA A 90 -12.41 6.08 -5.32
CA ALA A 90 -11.47 6.87 -6.14
C ALA A 90 -10.15 7.19 -5.40
N TRP A 91 -10.17 7.25 -4.06
CA TRP A 91 -8.96 7.39 -3.24
C TRP A 91 -7.98 6.23 -3.38
N ALA A 92 -8.41 5.06 -3.86
CA ALA A 92 -7.56 3.88 -4.07
C ALA A 92 -6.90 3.85 -5.48
N SER A 93 -6.89 4.99 -6.18
CA SER A 93 -6.18 5.14 -7.46
C SER A 93 -4.67 5.31 -7.27
N LEU A 94 -3.90 5.03 -8.32
CA LEU A 94 -2.44 5.25 -8.31
C LEU A 94 -2.09 6.75 -8.17
N GLU A 95 -2.97 7.67 -8.57
CA GLU A 95 -2.78 9.11 -8.36
C GLU A 95 -2.73 9.49 -6.87
N ASN A 96 -3.39 8.70 -6.03
CA ASN A 96 -3.45 8.90 -4.58
C ASN A 96 -2.51 7.95 -3.82
N PHE A 97 -1.74 7.14 -4.54
CA PHE A 97 -0.83 6.16 -3.95
C PHE A 97 0.49 6.80 -3.53
N TRP A 98 1.12 6.23 -2.50
CA TRP A 98 2.49 6.54 -2.13
C TRP A 98 3.19 5.32 -1.54
N CYS A 99 4.52 5.30 -1.63
CA CYS A 99 5.38 4.22 -1.18
C CYS A 99 6.67 4.78 -0.54
N VAL A 100 7.15 4.09 0.49
CA VAL A 100 8.49 4.23 1.06
C VAL A 100 9.13 2.85 1.05
N LYS A 101 10.24 2.72 0.33
CA LYS A 101 11.05 1.49 0.27
C LYS A 101 12.09 1.50 1.39
N GLY A 102 12.43 0.33 1.93
CA GLY A 102 13.47 0.19 2.96
C GLY A 102 13.07 0.70 4.34
N ARG A 103 11.78 0.96 4.58
CA ARG A 103 11.26 1.32 5.91
C ARG A 103 9.90 0.71 6.17
N TYR A 104 9.70 0.27 7.41
CA TYR A 104 8.43 -0.28 7.87
C TYR A 104 8.03 0.27 9.23
N ILE A 105 6.72 0.36 9.43
CA ILE A 105 6.08 0.72 10.71
C ILE A 105 5.49 -0.53 11.35
N GLU A 106 5.47 -0.56 12.67
CA GLU A 106 5.28 -1.82 13.38
C GLU A 106 4.67 -1.62 14.77
N ARG A 107 4.53 -2.75 15.46
CA ARG A 107 4.33 -2.79 16.89
C ARG A 107 5.64 -3.21 17.56
N GLN A 108 6.20 -2.30 18.36
CA GLN A 108 7.42 -2.56 19.12
C GLN A 108 7.15 -3.30 20.43
N ASN A 109 6.12 -2.88 21.18
CA ASN A 109 5.76 -3.48 22.47
C ASN A 109 4.31 -3.13 22.86
N PRO A 110 3.77 -3.64 23.99
CA PRO A 110 2.37 -3.41 24.37
C PRO A 110 2.01 -1.93 24.59
N LYS A 111 3.00 -1.06 24.78
CA LYS A 111 2.81 0.38 25.02
C LYS A 111 3.29 1.27 23.87
N LYS A 112 4.03 0.73 22.89
CA LYS A 112 4.64 1.47 21.78
C LYS A 112 4.34 0.81 20.45
N SER A 113 3.78 1.59 19.53
CA SER A 113 3.50 1.18 18.15
C SER A 113 3.61 2.38 17.23
N THR A 114 4.68 2.44 16.44
CA THR A 114 4.83 3.42 15.36
C THR A 114 3.68 3.33 14.36
N PHE A 115 3.17 2.12 14.11
CA PHE A 115 1.97 1.95 13.29
C PHE A 115 0.78 2.72 13.85
N ASN A 116 0.44 2.52 15.13
CA ASN A 116 -0.68 3.23 15.72
C ASN A 116 -0.43 4.74 15.81
N LYS A 117 0.82 5.17 16.04
CA LYS A 117 1.20 6.58 16.03
C LYS A 117 0.92 7.24 14.68
N VAL A 118 1.29 6.61 13.56
CA VAL A 118 0.96 7.12 12.21
C VAL A 118 -0.55 7.21 11.97
N LEU A 119 -1.32 6.22 12.44
CA LEU A 119 -2.79 6.25 12.39
C LEU A 119 -3.42 7.30 13.31
N GLY A 120 -2.66 7.93 14.22
CA GLY A 120 -3.14 8.75 15.34
C GLY A 120 -4.04 8.01 16.33
N ARG A 121 -3.82 6.70 16.49
CA ARG A 121 -4.38 5.88 17.56
C ARG A 121 -3.50 5.94 18.79
N LYS A 122 -4.11 5.76 19.95
CA LYS A 122 -3.39 5.45 21.18
C LYS A 122 -2.51 4.21 20.99
N GLN A 123 -1.34 4.21 21.61
CA GLN A 123 -0.38 3.12 21.46
C GLN A 123 -0.61 1.99 22.48
N ASP A 124 -1.11 2.32 23.68
CA ASP A 124 -1.30 1.37 24.77
C ASP A 124 -2.35 0.30 24.44
N LYS A 125 -1.96 -0.97 24.55
CA LYS A 125 -2.80 -2.15 24.32
C LYS A 125 -3.48 -2.67 25.58
N SER A 126 -3.26 -2.05 26.73
CA SER A 126 -3.92 -2.41 27.97
C SER A 126 -5.45 -2.31 27.83
N VAL A 127 -6.15 -3.16 28.58
CA VAL A 127 -7.61 -3.23 28.55
C VAL A 127 -8.17 -1.98 29.20
N LYS A 128 -8.92 -1.18 28.42
CA LYS A 128 -9.68 -0.05 28.95
C LYS A 128 -10.95 -0.53 29.63
N ARG A 129 -11.66 -1.45 28.98
CA ARG A 129 -12.95 -1.95 29.45
C ARG A 129 -13.22 -3.36 28.93
N LYS A 130 -13.83 -4.20 29.76
CA LYS A 130 -14.36 -5.50 29.38
C LYS A 130 -15.86 -5.54 29.70
N LYS A 131 -16.70 -5.89 28.71
CA LYS A 131 -18.14 -6.10 28.90
C LYS A 131 -18.50 -7.46 28.30
N GLY A 132 -18.64 -8.48 29.15
CA GLY A 132 -18.73 -9.87 28.71
C GLY A 132 -17.48 -10.30 27.94
N MET A 133 -17.66 -10.88 26.75
CA MET A 133 -16.58 -11.25 25.83
C MET A 133 -15.95 -10.07 25.08
N ARG A 134 -16.60 -8.90 25.08
CA ARG A 134 -16.10 -7.72 24.35
C ARG A 134 -15.01 -7.02 25.17
N VAL A 135 -13.80 -6.98 24.62
CA VAL A 135 -12.65 -6.26 25.18
C VAL A 135 -12.39 -5.02 24.35
N THR A 136 -12.38 -3.85 24.99
CA THR A 136 -11.94 -2.58 24.40
C THR A 136 -10.56 -2.23 24.98
N ARG A 137 -9.58 -2.03 24.10
CA ARG A 137 -8.23 -1.60 24.48
C ARG A 137 -8.09 -0.09 24.26
N TRP A 138 -7.15 0.53 24.97
CA TRP A 138 -6.85 1.95 24.72
C TRP A 138 -6.48 2.20 23.27
N SER A 139 -5.74 1.28 22.65
CA SER A 139 -5.31 1.33 21.26
C SER A 139 -6.41 1.31 20.21
N ASP A 140 -7.64 1.03 20.61
CA ASP A 140 -8.82 1.05 19.73
C ASP A 140 -9.36 2.49 19.57
N LEU A 141 -8.85 3.43 20.40
CA LEU A 141 -9.24 4.83 20.42
C LEU A 141 -8.21 5.70 19.69
N LEU A 142 -8.68 6.81 19.15
CA LEU A 142 -7.84 7.88 18.63
C LEU A 142 -7.22 8.69 19.79
N GLU A 143 -6.08 9.32 19.52
CA GLU A 143 -5.51 10.31 20.44
C GLU A 143 -6.41 11.55 20.52
N GLN A 144 -6.81 12.06 19.36
CA GLN A 144 -7.78 13.13 19.22
C GLN A 144 -9.08 12.58 18.62
N ARG A 145 -10.19 12.71 19.35
CA ARG A 145 -11.47 12.08 18.98
C ARG A 145 -12.01 12.63 17.66
N ASP A 146 -11.77 13.91 17.37
CA ASP A 146 -12.33 14.64 16.24
C ASP A 146 -11.35 14.84 15.07
N ASP A 147 -10.20 14.17 15.10
CA ASP A 147 -9.26 14.16 13.97
C ASP A 147 -9.80 13.30 12.83
N GLU A 148 -10.35 13.95 11.80
CA GLU A 148 -10.90 13.32 10.60
C GLU A 148 -9.86 12.54 9.80
N ILE A 149 -8.61 13.00 9.76
CA ILE A 149 -7.51 12.28 9.10
C ILE A 149 -7.30 10.94 9.79
N SER A 150 -7.20 10.96 11.12
CA SER A 150 -7.03 9.75 11.91
C SER A 150 -8.25 8.83 11.85
N LYS A 151 -9.47 9.37 11.83
CA LYS A 151 -10.68 8.55 11.63
C LYS A 151 -10.60 7.77 10.31
N TRP A 152 -10.21 8.44 9.23
CA TRP A 152 -10.11 7.82 7.90
C TRP A 152 -8.97 6.81 7.79
N LEU A 153 -7.76 7.17 8.25
CA LEU A 153 -6.59 6.28 8.20
C LEU A 153 -6.77 5.03 9.05
N ALA A 154 -7.28 5.21 10.27
CA ALA A 154 -7.48 4.13 11.21
C ALA A 154 -8.55 3.13 10.73
N GLY A 155 -9.57 3.65 10.04
CA GLY A 155 -10.73 2.92 9.58
C GLY A 155 -11.51 2.23 10.70
N ARG A 156 -12.54 1.48 10.30
CA ARG A 156 -13.40 0.68 11.16
C ARG A 156 -13.49 -0.77 10.70
N GLN A 157 -14.22 -1.58 11.46
CA GLN A 157 -14.57 -2.93 11.02
C GLN A 157 -15.33 -2.84 9.69
N GLN A 158 -15.00 -3.73 8.75
CA GLN A 158 -15.52 -3.75 7.37
C GLN A 158 -15.06 -2.59 6.47
N GLU A 159 -14.17 -1.71 6.92
CA GLU A 159 -13.53 -0.71 6.06
C GLU A 159 -12.17 -1.18 5.56
N SER A 160 -11.86 -0.89 4.29
CA SER A 160 -10.57 -1.26 3.69
C SER A 160 -9.41 -0.54 4.36
N LYS A 161 -8.29 -1.24 4.56
CA LYS A 161 -7.04 -0.63 5.05
C LYS A 161 -6.52 0.41 4.06
N LYS A 162 -5.94 1.50 4.58
CA LYS A 162 -5.36 2.61 3.80
C LYS A 162 -3.83 2.61 3.82
N LEU A 163 -3.26 1.96 4.84
CA LEU A 163 -1.85 1.94 5.16
C LEU A 163 -1.40 0.51 5.38
N PHE A 164 -0.33 0.13 4.70
CA PHE A 164 0.26 -1.19 4.71
C PHE A 164 1.74 -1.08 5.04
N SER A 165 2.25 -2.07 5.75
CA SER A 165 3.63 -2.10 6.23
C SER A 165 4.09 -3.54 6.25
N PHE A 166 5.29 -3.78 5.75
CA PHE A 166 5.89 -5.09 5.56
C PHE A 166 7.34 -5.05 6.03
N LYS A 167 7.76 -6.11 6.71
CA LYS A 167 9.10 -6.23 7.27
C LYS A 167 10.08 -6.88 6.30
N ASN A 168 9.63 -7.79 5.43
CA ASN A 168 10.53 -8.49 4.50
C ASN A 168 9.98 -8.64 3.07
N PRO A 169 10.49 -7.88 2.08
CA PRO A 169 11.38 -6.73 2.24
C PRO A 169 10.71 -5.57 2.98
N GLU A 170 11.51 -4.72 3.61
CA GLU A 170 11.00 -3.54 4.32
C GLU A 170 10.33 -2.57 3.35
N ARG A 171 9.03 -2.31 3.56
CA ARG A 171 8.31 -1.25 2.87
C ARG A 171 7.05 -0.83 3.59
N THR A 172 6.67 0.43 3.37
CA THR A 172 5.40 1.00 3.80
C THR A 172 4.77 1.69 2.61
N PHE A 173 3.50 1.44 2.37
CA PHE A 173 2.77 2.14 1.32
C PHE A 173 1.33 2.35 1.73
N GLY A 174 0.66 3.23 1.01
CA GLY A 174 -0.73 3.50 1.26
C GLY A 174 -1.34 4.43 0.25
N PHE A 175 -2.50 4.95 0.63
CA PHE A 175 -3.25 5.89 -0.17
C PHE A 175 -3.57 7.12 0.66
N VAL A 176 -3.66 8.26 -0.01
CA VAL A 176 -4.29 9.46 0.51
C VAL A 176 -5.74 9.55 0.02
N LYS A 177 -6.53 10.42 0.63
CA LYS A 177 -7.86 10.76 0.12
C LYS A 177 -7.93 12.28 -0.02
N PRO A 178 -7.95 12.81 -1.25
CA PRO A 178 -8.09 14.24 -1.49
C PRO A 178 -9.26 14.82 -0.68
N GLY A 179 -9.02 15.99 -0.08
CA GLY A 179 -9.98 16.64 0.82
C GLY A 179 -10.02 16.10 2.26
N ILE A 180 -9.37 14.97 2.55
CA ILE A 180 -9.24 14.45 3.93
C ILE A 180 -7.78 14.43 4.37
N VAL A 181 -6.91 13.76 3.63
CA VAL A 181 -5.47 13.66 3.93
C VAL A 181 -4.67 13.89 2.66
N SER A 182 -3.60 14.69 2.76
CA SER A 182 -2.70 15.01 1.65
C SER A 182 -1.41 14.19 1.74
N PHE A 183 -0.62 14.19 0.66
CA PHE A 183 0.73 13.60 0.69
C PHE A 183 1.62 14.27 1.73
N ALA A 184 1.58 15.61 1.84
CA ALA A 184 2.35 16.36 2.83
C ALA A 184 1.99 15.95 4.26
N GLU A 185 0.69 15.77 4.55
CA GLU A 185 0.21 15.31 5.86
C GLU A 185 0.70 13.89 6.16
N MET A 186 0.61 12.95 5.21
CA MET A 186 1.15 11.61 5.41
C MET A 186 2.66 11.62 5.61
N ARG A 187 3.38 12.44 4.86
CA ARG A 187 4.83 12.59 4.99
C ARG A 187 5.21 13.10 6.38
N SER A 188 4.51 14.11 6.90
CA SER A 188 4.67 14.63 8.25
C SER A 188 4.46 13.55 9.32
N ARG A 189 3.38 12.75 9.17
CA ARG A 189 3.11 11.62 10.08
C ARG A 189 4.22 10.57 10.06
N LEU A 190 4.80 10.27 8.90
CA LEU A 190 5.93 9.34 8.78
C LEU A 190 7.22 9.92 9.40
N LYS A 191 7.53 11.20 9.20
CA LYS A 191 8.66 11.89 9.88
C LYS A 191 8.55 11.78 11.41
N SER A 192 7.34 11.77 11.96
CA SER A 192 7.11 11.64 13.40
C SER A 192 7.53 10.27 14.00
N VAL A 193 7.66 9.23 13.16
CA VAL A 193 8.08 7.88 13.57
C VAL A 193 9.45 7.49 13.03
N TRP A 194 9.93 8.16 12.00
CA TRP A 194 11.24 7.96 11.41
C TRP A 194 12.02 9.29 11.39
N PRO A 195 12.80 9.60 12.44
CA PRO A 195 13.51 10.88 12.53
C PRO A 195 14.51 11.14 11.40
N SER A 196 15.06 10.08 10.81
CA SER A 196 15.99 10.16 9.67
C SER A 196 15.31 10.12 8.30
N PHE A 197 13.97 10.21 8.25
CA PHE A 197 13.21 10.12 7.01
C PHE A 197 13.31 11.39 6.18
N LYS A 198 13.82 11.24 4.96
CA LYS A 198 13.98 12.32 4.00
C LYS A 198 12.79 12.40 3.05
N ASP A 199 12.57 13.57 2.47
CA ASP A 199 11.42 13.80 1.60
C ASP A 199 11.49 12.99 0.30
N GLU A 200 12.70 12.70 -0.19
CA GLU A 200 12.95 11.94 -1.42
C GLU A 200 12.63 10.44 -1.26
N GLU A 201 12.57 9.94 -0.02
CA GLU A 201 12.18 8.56 0.25
C GLU A 201 10.67 8.33 0.09
N PHE A 202 9.87 9.41 0.03
CA PHE A 202 8.43 9.36 -0.19
C PHE A 202 8.12 9.40 -1.69
N ILE A 203 7.84 8.24 -2.28
CA ILE A 203 7.58 8.10 -3.72
C ILE A 203 6.08 8.17 -3.96
N GLU A 204 5.62 9.21 -4.64
CA GLU A 204 4.22 9.37 -5.06
C GLU A 204 3.90 8.50 -6.27
N GLY A 205 2.64 8.09 -6.39
CA GLY A 205 2.24 7.12 -7.43
C GLY A 205 2.39 7.61 -8.87
N SER A 206 2.38 8.93 -9.11
CA SER A 206 2.75 9.53 -10.39
C SER A 206 4.20 9.21 -10.78
N VAL A 207 5.13 9.34 -9.82
CA VAL A 207 6.55 9.01 -9.99
C VAL A 207 6.72 7.50 -10.18
N VAL A 208 5.99 6.68 -9.42
CA VAL A 208 5.98 5.22 -9.60
C VAL A 208 5.57 4.85 -11.03
N LEU A 209 4.51 5.46 -11.55
CA LEU A 209 4.03 5.19 -12.90
C LEU A 209 5.07 5.61 -13.95
N GLN A 210 5.70 6.77 -13.78
CA GLN A 210 6.78 7.23 -14.66
C GLN A 210 7.98 6.27 -14.64
N GLN A 211 8.39 5.81 -13.46
CA GLN A 211 9.48 4.85 -13.32
C GLN A 211 9.14 3.50 -13.99
N LEU A 212 7.92 2.99 -13.80
CA LEU A 212 7.50 1.73 -14.41
C LEU A 212 7.46 1.81 -15.95
N LEU A 213 6.95 2.92 -16.49
CA LEU A 213 6.86 3.17 -17.92
C LEU A 213 8.21 3.57 -18.55
N GLY A 214 9.10 4.22 -17.79
CA GLY A 214 10.40 4.70 -18.24
C GLY A 214 11.55 3.71 -18.05
N ALA A 215 11.44 2.73 -17.14
CA ALA A 215 12.45 1.70 -16.90
C ALA A 215 12.68 0.72 -18.08
N GLY A 216 12.05 0.94 -19.24
CA GLY A 216 12.40 0.31 -20.51
C GLY A 216 13.46 1.05 -21.33
N LEU A 217 13.96 2.21 -20.87
CA LEU A 217 15.02 2.99 -21.54
C LEU A 217 16.39 2.91 -20.86
N GLY A 218 16.47 2.22 -19.72
CA GLY A 218 17.70 2.06 -18.93
C GLY A 218 18.41 0.74 -19.23
N GLY A 219 18.71 0.47 -20.50
CA GLY A 219 19.76 -0.49 -20.84
C GLY A 219 21.08 0.09 -20.34
N THR A 220 21.72 -0.59 -19.40
CA THR A 220 23.08 -0.31 -18.98
C THR A 220 23.99 -0.26 -20.21
N SER A 221 24.58 0.91 -20.45
CA SER A 221 25.80 1.03 -21.26
C SER A 221 26.99 0.41 -20.54
#